data_AF-N2BTZ1-F1
#
_entry.id   AF-N2BTZ1-F1
#
_cell.length_a   1.000
_cell.length_b   1.000
_cell.length_c   1.000
_cell.angle_alpha   90.00
_cell.angle_beta   90.00
_cell.angle_gamma   90.00
#
_symmetry.space_group_name_H-M   'P 1'
#
loop_
_entity.id
_entity.type
_entity.pdbx_description
1 polymer ?
#
loop_
_entity_poly.entity_id
_entity_poly.type
_entity_poly.pdbx_seq_one_letter_code
_entity_poly.pdbx_strand_id
1 'polypeptide(L)' 'MTKKIEKTLLEIAKKNNWEIEDRGDLETRHNDGDDFIEVSVWGLKAMLEEAYAAGKAAC' A
#
# COMPACT_ATOMS: atom_id res chain seq x y z
N MET A 1 -9.17 -9.52 3.92
CA MET A 1 -8.30 -10.34 3.04
C MET A 1 -7.73 -11.48 3.90
N THR A 2 -6.79 -12.30 3.42
CA THR A 2 -6.02 -13.12 4.38
C THR A 2 -4.94 -12.23 5.01
N LYS A 3 -4.54 -12.52 6.26
CA LYS A 3 -3.46 -11.78 6.95
C LYS A 3 -2.16 -11.74 6.15
N LYS A 4 -1.90 -12.79 5.36
CA LYS A 4 -0.72 -12.87 4.48
C LYS A 4 -0.83 -11.86 3.33
N ILE A 5 -2.00 -11.77 2.69
CA ILE A 5 -2.24 -10.81 1.61
C ILE A 5 -2.18 -9.38 2.16
N GLU A 6 -2.78 -9.10 3.31
CA GLU A 6 -2.75 -7.77 3.95
C GLU A 6 -1.32 -7.34 4.24
N LYS A 7 -0.48 -8.24 4.79
CA LYS A 7 0.94 -7.97 4.99
C LYS A 7 1.66 -7.68 3.66
N THR A 8 1.44 -8.50 2.63
CA THR A 8 2.06 -8.27 1.31
C THR A 8 1.69 -6.91 0.72
N LEU A 9 0.41 -6.52 0.79
CA LEU A 9 -0.04 -5.23 0.29
C LEU A 9 0.57 -4.06 1.09
N LEU A 10 0.67 -4.19 2.41
CA LEU A 10 1.30 -3.19 3.25
C LEU A 10 2.78 -3.01 2.89
N GLU A 11 3.54 -4.10 2.71
CA GLU A 11 4.95 -4.00 2.31
C GLU A 11 5.13 -3.34 0.93
N ILE A 12 4.25 -3.65 -0.04
CA ILE A 12 4.25 -3.00 -1.35
C ILE A 12 3.99 -1.50 -1.22
N ALA A 13 3.04 -1.12 -0.36
CA ALA A 13 2.67 0.27 -0.15
C ALA A 13 3.80 1.07 0.52
N LYS A 14 4.41 0.54 1.59
CA LYS A 14 5.56 1.14 2.28
C LYS A 14 6.75 1.35 1.34
N LYS A 15 7.05 0.36 0.50
CA LYS A 15 8.14 0.44 -0.48
C LYS A 15 7.97 1.59 -1.48
N ASN A 16 6.73 1.93 -1.83
CA ASN A 16 6.42 2.86 -2.92
C ASN A 16 5.92 4.24 -2.43
N ASN A 17 5.64 4.40 -1.15
CA ASN A 17 5.17 5.65 -0.58
C ASN A 17 5.73 5.85 0.84
N TRP A 18 6.53 6.92 1.00
CA TRP A 18 7.16 7.30 2.27
C TRP A 18 6.14 7.59 3.39
N GLU A 19 5.02 8.25 3.10
CA GLU A 19 4.02 8.56 4.13
C GLU A 19 3.36 7.30 4.67
N ILE A 20 3.17 6.27 3.82
CA ILE A 20 2.68 4.97 4.25
C ILE A 20 3.73 4.21 5.07
N GLU A 21 5.01 4.34 4.71
CA GLU A 21 6.12 3.79 5.48
C GLU A 21 6.16 4.36 6.91
N ASP A 22 6.09 5.68 7.03
CA ASP A 22 6.09 6.40 8.30
C ASP A 22 4.83 6.09 9.13
N ARG A 23 3.65 6.10 8.48
CA ARG A 23 2.35 5.80 9.10
C ARG A 23 2.26 4.36 9.62
N GLY A 24 2.85 3.41 8.90
CA GLY A 24 3.01 2.02 9.34
C GLY A 24 1.87 1.06 9.00
N ASP A 25 0.69 1.56 8.63
CA ASP A 25 -0.53 0.79 8.34
C ASP A 25 -1.39 1.43 7.22
N LEU A 26 -2.43 0.71 6.77
CA LEU A 26 -3.43 1.17 5.79
C LEU A 26 -4.85 1.27 6.38
N GLU A 27 -4.98 1.32 7.70
CA GLU A 27 -6.27 1.40 8.39
C GLU A 27 -6.87 2.81 8.25
N THR A 28 -8.19 2.96 8.24
CA THR A 28 -8.82 4.30 8.23
C THR A 28 -8.82 4.91 9.63
N ARG A 29 -8.45 6.19 9.75
CA ARG A 29 -8.43 6.92 11.04
C ARG A 29 -9.53 7.97 11.18
N HIS A 30 -10.32 8.19 10.14
CA HIS A 30 -11.35 9.23 10.05
C HIS A 30 -10.79 10.62 10.34
N ASN A 31 -9.58 10.88 9.83
CA ASN A 31 -8.88 12.14 10.00
C ASN A 31 -8.28 12.56 8.67
N ASP A 32 -8.67 13.74 8.18
CA ASP A 32 -8.23 14.21 6.86
C ASP A 32 -6.70 14.31 6.73
N GLY A 33 -5.99 14.67 7.80
CA GLY A 33 -4.53 14.73 7.79
C GLY A 33 -3.86 13.36 7.75
N ASP A 34 -4.41 12.38 8.46
CA ASP A 34 -3.84 11.03 8.54
C ASP A 34 -4.27 10.09 7.39
N ASP A 35 -5.39 10.39 6.73
CA ASP A 35 -6.01 9.52 5.72
C ASP A 35 -5.82 10.03 4.28
N PHE A 36 -5.41 11.29 4.08
CA PHE A 36 -5.12 11.85 2.75
C PHE A 36 -3.62 11.97 2.54
N ILE A 37 -3.01 10.87 2.16
CA ILE A 37 -1.58 10.78 1.87
C ILE A 37 -1.24 11.29 0.46
N GLU A 38 -0.10 11.98 0.31
CA GLU A 38 0.37 12.39 -1.01
C GLU A 38 0.94 11.18 -1.77
N VAL A 39 0.48 10.98 -3.01
CA VAL A 39 0.94 9.88 -3.86
C VAL A 39 1.25 10.37 -5.26
N SER A 40 2.46 10.08 -5.71
CA SER A 40 2.87 10.32 -7.10
C SER A 40 2.19 9.34 -8.05
N VAL A 41 1.94 9.77 -9.30
CA VAL A 41 1.36 8.90 -10.34
C VAL A 41 2.24 7.67 -10.60
N TRP A 42 3.57 7.82 -10.57
CA TRP A 42 4.48 6.68 -10.73
C TRP A 42 4.44 5.72 -9.54
N GLY A 43 4.29 6.22 -8.31
CA GLY A 43 4.21 5.40 -7.10
C GLY A 43 2.90 4.61 -7.08
N LEU A 44 1.80 5.27 -7.44
CA LEU A 44 0.50 4.60 -7.61
C LEU A 44 0.57 3.50 -8.67
N LYS A 45 1.18 3.78 -9.83
CA LYS A 45 1.37 2.78 -10.89
C LYS A 45 2.18 1.58 -10.39
N ALA A 46 3.31 1.82 -9.74
CA ALA A 46 4.16 0.75 -9.23
C ALA A 46 3.45 -0.12 -8.18
N MET A 47 2.70 0.48 -7.26
CA MET A 47 1.89 -0.25 -6.28
C MET A 47 0.88 -1.19 -6.94
N LEU A 48 0.18 -0.73 -7.99
CA LEU A 48 -0.79 -1.53 -8.72
C LEU A 48 -0.13 -2.69 -9.49
N GLU A 49 1.00 -2.44 -10.16
CA GLU A 49 1.75 -3.46 -10.89
C GLU A 49 2.32 -4.54 -9.95
N GLU A 50 2.89 -4.14 -8.81
CA GLU A 50 3.43 -5.07 -7.81
C GLU A 50 2.32 -5.89 -7.13
N ALA A 51 1.19 -5.27 -6.78
CA ALA A 51 0.04 -5.97 -6.20
C ALA A 51 -0.53 -7.01 -7.18
N TYR A 52 -0.64 -6.65 -8.46
CA TYR A 52 -1.08 -7.56 -9.51
C TYR A 52 -0.11 -8.74 -9.68
N ALA A 53 1.19 -8.48 -9.74
CA ALA A 53 2.21 -9.52 -9.86
C ALA A 53 2.21 -10.47 -8.65
N ALA A 54 2.07 -9.93 -7.43
CA ALA A 54 1.97 -10.72 -6.22
C ALA A 54 0.73 -11.63 -6.21
N GLY A 55 -0.42 -11.12 -6.67
CA GLY A 55 -1.64 -11.91 -6.85
C GLY A 55 -1.46 -13.05 -7.85
N LYS A 56 -0.81 -12.77 -9.00
CA LYS A 56 -0.49 -13.77 -10.03
C LYS A 56 0.44 -14.87 -9.53
N ALA A 57 1.41 -14.54 -8.69
CA ALA A 57 2.36 -15.51 -8.12
C ALA A 57 1.77 -16.36 -6.99
N ALA A 58 0.64 -15.94 -6.41
CA ALA A 58 -0.06 -16.67 -5.36
C ALA A 58 -1.09 -17.68 -5.89
N CYS A 59 -1.34 -17.72 -7.20
CA CYS A 59 -2.18 -18.70 -7.90
C CYS A 59 -1.45 -20.00 -8.22
#